data_AF-A0A955E3H5-F1
#
_entry.id   AF-A0A955E3H5-F1
#
_cell.length_a   1.000
_cell.length_b   1.000
_cell.length_c   1.000
_cell.angle_alpha   90.00
_cell.angle_beta   90.00
_cell.angle_gamma   90.00
#
_symmetry.space_group_name_H-M   'P 1'
#
loop_
_entity.id
_entity.type
_entity.pdbx_description
1 polymer ?
#
loop_
_entity_poly.entity_id
_entity_poly.type
_entity_poly.pdbx_seq_one_letter_code
_entity_poly.pdbx_strand_id
1 'polypeptide(L)'
;MRINTSSFLFEPSTWQPEVLSRLDTHHVVAVSENPYARTRFATGFQRFLGTQPATETCVLHGRSILDLEGLCAQLERLLPSDGLARTIDGPKGVASILRTHHTLPGHPVLRNRYFIFHDADVLARLNPVLFGEVVEVFAGVAAELEFGTNESSLIQRCLYLGGRALEREARRPNSRLHTWGEDGPGIPFWSLVTGLDQPSTSICSIDTLLAAHPA
;
A
#
# COMPACT_ATOMS: atom_id res chain seq x y z
N MET A 1 -16.02 -35.62 -34.50
CA MET A 1 -15.60 -34.25 -34.12
C MET A 1 -15.82 -34.11 -32.61
N ARG A 2 -14.76 -34.29 -31.81
CA ARG A 2 -14.84 -34.15 -30.34
C ARG A 2 -14.61 -32.68 -30.00
N ILE A 3 -15.63 -32.02 -29.47
CA ILE A 3 -15.50 -30.67 -28.91
C ILE A 3 -14.72 -30.83 -27.61
N ASN A 4 -13.48 -30.34 -27.61
CA ASN A 4 -12.64 -30.30 -26.42
C ASN A 4 -13.19 -29.20 -25.52
N THR A 5 -14.03 -29.55 -24.54
CA THR A 5 -14.45 -28.63 -23.49
C THR A 5 -13.23 -28.35 -22.62
N SER A 6 -12.46 -27.32 -23.00
CA SER A 6 -11.51 -26.68 -22.11
C SER A 6 -12.31 -26.15 -20.93
N SER A 7 -12.30 -26.88 -19.82
CA SER A 7 -12.88 -26.40 -18.57
C SER A 7 -12.02 -25.23 -18.11
N PHE A 8 -12.46 -24.02 -18.42
CA PHE A 8 -11.96 -22.82 -17.74
C PHE A 8 -12.41 -22.92 -16.29
N LEU A 9 -11.56 -23.50 -15.44
CA LEU A 9 -11.73 -23.43 -14.00
C LEU A 9 -11.41 -22.00 -13.58
N PHE A 10 -12.44 -21.16 -13.49
CA PHE A 10 -12.32 -19.93 -12.72
C PHE A 10 -12.26 -20.34 -11.25
N GLU A 11 -11.09 -20.20 -10.63
CA GLU A 11 -11.04 -20.20 -9.17
C GLU A 11 -11.83 -18.98 -8.69
N PRO A 12 -12.95 -19.18 -7.96
CA PRO A 12 -13.71 -18.05 -7.44
C PRO A 12 -12.82 -17.24 -6.50
N SER A 13 -12.76 -15.93 -6.72
CA SER A 13 -12.15 -15.03 -5.75
C SER A 13 -13.04 -15.00 -4.51
N THR A 14 -12.47 -15.24 -3.35
CA THR A 14 -13.25 -15.48 -2.13
C THR A 14 -13.14 -14.30 -1.16
N TRP A 15 -11.95 -14.02 -0.66
CA TRP A 15 -11.69 -12.91 0.27
C TRP A 15 -11.04 -11.69 -0.40
N GLN A 16 -10.44 -11.87 -1.58
CA GLN A 16 -9.74 -10.80 -2.29
C GLN A 16 -10.65 -9.61 -2.64
N PRO A 17 -11.89 -9.80 -3.11
CA PRO A 17 -12.80 -8.68 -3.39
C PRO A 17 -13.13 -7.87 -2.13
N GLU A 18 -13.22 -8.51 -0.96
CA GLU A 18 -13.45 -7.81 0.31
C GLU A 18 -12.26 -6.90 0.66
N VAL A 19 -11.04 -7.39 0.50
CA VAL A 19 -9.82 -6.59 0.76
C VAL A 19 -9.70 -5.44 -0.24
N LEU A 20 -10.02 -5.67 -1.52
CA LEU A 20 -10.04 -4.63 -2.53
C LEU A 20 -11.06 -3.54 -2.21
N SER A 21 -12.28 -3.91 -1.80
CA SER A 21 -13.31 -2.95 -1.40
C SER A 21 -12.88 -2.07 -0.22
N ARG A 22 -12.10 -2.62 0.72
CA ARG A 22 -11.49 -1.80 1.79
C ARG A 22 -10.42 -0.87 1.24
N LEU A 23 -9.58 -1.36 0.32
CA LEU A 23 -8.54 -0.55 -0.31
C LEU A 23 -9.12 0.63 -1.08
N ASP A 24 -10.28 0.50 -1.73
CA ASP A 24 -10.91 1.63 -2.45
C ASP A 24 -10.98 2.93 -1.62
N THR A 25 -11.15 2.82 -0.30
CA THR A 25 -11.31 3.97 0.61
C THR A 25 -10.21 4.10 1.68
N HIS A 26 -9.44 3.04 1.95
CA HIS A 26 -8.48 3.02 3.05
C HIS A 26 -7.17 2.37 2.66
N HIS A 27 -6.08 2.77 3.30
CA HIS A 27 -4.93 1.88 3.46
C HIS A 27 -5.32 0.70 4.34
N VAL A 28 -4.73 -0.47 4.12
CA VAL A 28 -5.08 -1.69 4.87
C VAL A 28 -3.86 -2.19 5.61
N VAL A 29 -4.02 -2.43 6.90
CA VAL A 29 -3.07 -3.19 7.71
C VAL A 29 -3.62 -4.59 7.90
N ALA A 30 -3.00 -5.58 7.24
CA ALA A 30 -3.39 -6.97 7.36
C ALA A 30 -2.40 -7.75 8.22
N VAL A 31 -2.91 -8.36 9.29
CA VAL A 31 -2.07 -8.98 10.32
C VAL A 31 -2.30 -10.47 10.43
N SER A 32 -1.22 -11.23 10.61
CA SER A 32 -1.24 -12.61 11.08
C SER A 32 0.10 -12.97 11.70
N GLU A 33 0.05 -13.73 12.78
CA GLU A 33 1.25 -14.31 13.41
C GLU A 33 1.90 -15.38 12.55
N ASN A 34 1.12 -16.03 11.68
CA ASN A 34 1.57 -17.12 10.85
C ASN A 34 2.24 -16.59 9.56
N PRO A 35 3.57 -16.73 9.39
CA PRO A 35 4.26 -16.25 8.20
C PRO A 35 3.75 -16.90 6.91
N TYR A 36 3.35 -18.17 6.98
CA TYR A 36 2.79 -18.89 5.83
C TYR A 36 1.43 -18.31 5.42
N ALA A 37 0.58 -17.95 6.38
CA ALA A 37 -0.69 -17.28 6.10
C ALA A 37 -0.46 -15.92 5.44
N ARG A 38 0.51 -15.13 5.93
CA ARG A 38 0.89 -13.84 5.31
C ARG A 38 1.35 -14.02 3.87
N THR A 39 2.21 -15.00 3.58
CA THR A 39 2.67 -15.28 2.22
C THR A 39 1.52 -15.70 1.31
N ARG A 40 0.69 -16.65 1.76
CA ARG A 40 -0.47 -17.12 0.97
C ARG A 40 -1.45 -15.99 0.67
N PHE A 41 -1.76 -15.17 1.66
CA PHE A 41 -2.58 -13.98 1.51
C PHE A 41 -1.97 -13.04 0.47
N ALA A 42 -0.72 -12.62 0.65
CA ALA A 42 -0.09 -11.67 -0.25
C ALA A 42 -0.01 -12.16 -1.71
N THR A 43 0.42 -13.41 -1.93
CA THR A 43 0.50 -14.00 -3.26
C THR A 43 -0.88 -14.14 -3.90
N GLY A 44 -1.88 -14.55 -3.12
CA GLY A 44 -3.27 -14.64 -3.59
C GLY A 44 -3.84 -13.27 -3.97
N PHE A 45 -3.56 -12.24 -3.17
CA PHE A 45 -4.04 -10.88 -3.44
C PHE A 45 -3.33 -10.25 -4.63
N GLN A 46 -2.01 -10.38 -4.72
CA GLN A 46 -1.22 -9.87 -5.84
C GLN A 46 -1.67 -10.49 -7.17
N ARG A 47 -1.94 -11.81 -7.20
CA ARG A 47 -2.49 -12.48 -8.38
C ARG A 47 -3.85 -11.90 -8.76
N PHE A 48 -4.73 -11.70 -7.77
CA PHE A 48 -6.06 -11.13 -7.99
C PHE A 48 -5.97 -9.69 -8.54
N LEU A 49 -5.12 -8.83 -7.96
CA LEU A 49 -4.89 -7.47 -8.45
C LEU A 49 -4.35 -7.46 -9.88
N GLY A 50 -3.49 -8.42 -10.23
CA GLY A 50 -2.98 -8.57 -11.60
C GLY A 50 -4.04 -8.90 -12.66
N THR A 51 -5.26 -9.29 -12.25
CA THR A 51 -6.40 -9.48 -13.15
C THR A 51 -7.27 -8.22 -13.30
N GLN A 52 -7.01 -7.18 -12.50
CA GLN A 52 -7.80 -5.95 -12.52
C GLN A 52 -7.30 -5.02 -13.64
N PRO A 53 -8.21 -4.47 -14.46
CA PRO A 53 -7.82 -3.54 -15.51
C PRO A 53 -7.27 -2.23 -14.89
N ALA A 54 -6.41 -1.53 -15.65
CA ALA A 54 -5.87 -0.22 -15.28
C ALA A 54 -5.28 -0.16 -13.85
N THR A 55 -4.69 -1.27 -13.41
CA THR A 55 -4.16 -1.45 -12.05
C THR A 55 -2.67 -1.76 -12.10
N GLU A 56 -1.88 -1.01 -11.33
CA GLU A 56 -0.48 -1.26 -11.07
C GLU A 56 -0.32 -1.83 -9.67
N THR A 57 0.52 -2.87 -9.52
CA THR A 57 0.84 -3.47 -8.23
C THR A 57 2.33 -3.40 -7.96
N CYS A 58 2.72 -2.65 -6.93
CA CYS A 58 4.10 -2.42 -6.54
C CYS A 58 4.41 -3.22 -5.26
N VAL A 59 5.35 -4.17 -5.32
CA VAL A 59 5.65 -5.04 -4.18
C VAL A 59 6.91 -4.56 -3.46
N LEU A 60 6.77 -4.22 -2.17
CA LEU A 60 7.87 -3.83 -1.30
C LEU A 60 8.20 -4.99 -0.35
N HIS A 61 9.46 -5.40 -0.33
CA HIS A 61 9.93 -6.49 0.55
C HIS A 61 10.54 -5.93 1.84
N GLY A 62 9.77 -5.86 2.94
CA GLY A 62 10.19 -5.21 4.17
C GLY A 62 11.39 -5.80 4.87
N ARG A 63 11.73 -7.08 4.62
CA ARG A 63 12.98 -7.67 5.13
C ARG A 63 14.24 -7.00 4.57
N SER A 64 14.15 -6.31 3.43
CA SER A 64 15.25 -5.53 2.84
C SER A 64 15.05 -4.02 2.99
N ILE A 65 14.07 -3.57 3.78
CA ILE A 65 13.84 -2.15 4.09
C ILE A 65 14.12 -1.96 5.58
N LEU A 66 15.39 -1.72 5.90
CA LEU A 66 15.85 -1.53 7.28
C LEU A 66 16.03 -0.04 7.63
N ASP A 67 16.17 0.79 6.61
CA ASP A 67 16.40 2.22 6.66
C ASP A 67 15.83 2.89 5.39
N LEU A 68 16.06 4.20 5.26
CA LEU A 68 15.58 5.00 4.15
C LEU A 68 16.28 4.63 2.82
N GLU A 69 17.55 4.24 2.86
CA GLU A 69 18.26 3.78 1.66
C GLU A 69 17.62 2.52 1.09
N GLY A 70 17.33 1.53 1.95
CA GLY A 70 16.66 0.29 1.54
C GLY A 70 15.25 0.54 0.99
N LEU A 71 14.51 1.50 1.54
CA LEU A 71 13.21 1.91 0.99
C LEU A 71 13.37 2.51 -0.41
N CYS A 72 14.25 3.51 -0.53
CA CYS A 72 14.51 4.21 -1.77
C CYS A 72 14.94 3.26 -2.89
N ALA A 73 15.87 2.33 -2.58
CA ALA A 73 16.33 1.32 -3.53
C ALA A 73 15.21 0.37 -4.02
N GLN A 74 14.16 0.13 -3.24
CA GLN A 74 13.00 -0.62 -3.73
C GLN A 74 12.08 0.24 -4.60
N LEU A 75 11.82 1.49 -4.19
CA LEU A 75 10.97 2.40 -4.95
C LEU A 75 11.56 2.71 -6.34
N GLU A 76 12.88 2.90 -6.45
CA GLU A 76 13.57 3.12 -7.73
C GLU A 76 13.43 1.95 -8.71
N ARG A 77 13.17 0.73 -8.21
CA ARG A 77 12.92 -0.45 -9.06
C ARG A 77 11.46 -0.60 -9.47
N LEU A 78 10.55 0.03 -8.73
CA LEU A 78 9.10 -0.11 -8.90
C LEU A 78 8.49 1.05 -9.69
N LEU A 79 9.08 2.23 -9.57
CA LEU A 79 8.53 3.47 -10.13
C LEU A 79 9.59 4.13 -11.03
N PRO A 80 9.18 4.69 -12.18
CA PRO A 80 10.09 5.49 -13.00
C PRO A 80 10.65 6.66 -12.19
N SER A 81 11.97 6.79 -12.14
CA SER A 81 12.62 7.91 -11.46
C SER A 81 13.90 8.33 -12.19
N ASP A 82 14.18 9.63 -12.20
CA ASP A 82 15.47 10.20 -12.63
C ASP A 82 16.37 10.44 -11.40
N GLY A 83 16.49 9.40 -10.59
CA GLY A 83 17.16 9.37 -9.28
C GLY A 83 16.24 9.81 -8.14
N LEU A 84 16.27 9.05 -7.04
CA LEU A 84 15.53 9.34 -5.81
C LEU A 84 16.46 9.98 -4.77
N ALA A 85 16.10 11.14 -4.22
CA ALA A 85 16.78 11.66 -3.05
C ALA A 85 16.43 10.79 -1.84
N ARG A 86 17.41 10.56 -0.95
CA ARG A 86 17.25 9.76 0.27
C ARG A 86 16.62 10.60 1.37
N THR A 87 15.44 11.12 1.07
CA THR A 87 14.62 11.96 1.95
C THR A 87 13.16 11.56 1.80
N ILE A 88 12.38 11.66 2.88
CA ILE A 88 10.93 11.40 2.82
C ILE A 88 10.26 12.47 1.95
N ASP A 89 10.57 13.73 2.23
CA ASP A 89 10.03 14.89 1.51
C ASP A 89 11.09 15.66 0.72
N GLY A 90 10.65 16.69 0.01
CA GLY A 90 11.48 17.57 -0.81
C GLY A 90 11.64 17.11 -2.27
N PRO A 91 12.37 17.89 -3.08
CA PRO A 91 12.58 17.60 -4.49
C PRO A 91 13.22 16.22 -4.67
N LYS A 92 12.62 15.40 -5.55
CA LYS A 92 13.03 14.01 -5.81
C LYS A 92 12.98 13.08 -4.59
N GLY A 93 12.37 13.45 -3.45
CA GLY A 93 12.18 12.56 -2.29
C GLY A 93 11.09 11.51 -2.50
N VAL A 94 10.83 10.68 -1.47
CA VAL A 94 9.80 9.63 -1.50
C VAL A 94 8.42 10.19 -1.87
N ALA A 95 8.02 11.32 -1.29
CA ALA A 95 6.75 11.97 -1.64
C ALA A 95 6.68 12.34 -3.13
N SER A 96 7.79 12.80 -3.71
CA SER A 96 7.85 13.22 -5.12
C SER A 96 7.71 12.04 -6.08
N ILE A 97 8.35 10.90 -5.79
CA ILE A 97 8.28 9.71 -6.66
C ILE A 97 6.91 9.02 -6.56
N LEU A 98 6.27 9.03 -5.39
CA LEU A 98 4.92 8.47 -5.21
C LEU A 98 3.87 9.24 -6.03
N ARG A 99 4.06 10.55 -6.23
CA ARG A 99 3.22 11.38 -7.12
C ARG A 99 3.40 11.08 -8.60
N THR A 100 4.40 10.29 -9.00
CA THR A 100 4.66 10.07 -10.43
C THR A 100 3.54 9.27 -11.08
N HIS A 101 2.88 9.89 -12.05
CA HIS A 101 2.05 9.23 -13.04
C HIS A 101 2.90 8.89 -14.24
N HIS A 102 2.85 7.63 -14.68
CA HIS A 102 3.41 7.28 -15.97
C HIS A 102 2.31 6.70 -16.86
N THR A 103 2.29 7.17 -18.10
CA THR A 103 1.44 6.65 -19.16
C THR A 103 2.36 6.03 -20.20
N LEU A 104 2.30 4.71 -20.33
CA LEU A 104 3.01 4.01 -21.39
C LEU A 104 2.17 4.10 -22.68
N PRO A 105 2.74 4.56 -23.81
CA PRO A 105 2.03 4.57 -25.08
C PRO A 105 1.44 3.19 -25.42
N GLY A 106 0.15 3.14 -25.76
CA GLY A 106 -0.55 1.90 -26.08
C GLY A 106 -1.06 1.10 -24.89
N HIS A 107 -0.81 1.54 -23.64
CA HIS A 107 -1.41 0.95 -22.45
C HIS A 107 -2.62 1.77 -21.96
N PRO A 108 -3.61 1.11 -21.31
CA PRO A 108 -4.68 1.82 -20.62
C PRO A 108 -4.13 2.81 -19.60
N VAL A 109 -4.78 3.96 -19.45
CA VAL A 109 -4.45 4.95 -18.42
C VAL A 109 -4.59 4.29 -17.04
N LEU A 110 -3.54 4.40 -16.24
CA LEU A 110 -3.51 3.86 -14.88
C LEU A 110 -4.58 4.54 -14.01
N ARG A 111 -5.43 3.75 -13.35
CA ARG A 111 -6.48 4.24 -12.44
C ARG A 111 -6.22 3.87 -10.99
N ASN A 112 -5.59 2.73 -10.75
CA ASN A 112 -5.29 2.25 -9.40
C ASN A 112 -3.81 1.87 -9.27
N ARG A 113 -3.16 2.28 -8.19
CA ARG A 113 -1.83 1.82 -7.79
C ARG A 113 -1.88 1.25 -6.39
N TYR A 114 -1.58 -0.03 -6.27
CA TYR A 114 -1.54 -0.73 -4.98
C TYR A 114 -0.10 -1.08 -4.59
N PHE A 115 0.33 -0.61 -3.44
CA PHE A 115 1.56 -1.07 -2.82
C PHE A 115 1.26 -2.24 -1.89
N ILE A 116 2.01 -3.34 -2.03
CA ILE A 116 1.97 -4.46 -1.09
C ILE A 116 3.28 -4.46 -0.32
N PHE A 117 3.24 -4.01 0.94
CA PHE A 117 4.40 -3.91 1.81
C PHE A 117 4.49 -5.17 2.68
N HIS A 118 5.23 -6.16 2.20
CA HIS A 118 5.49 -7.40 2.92
C HIS A 118 6.36 -7.17 4.14
N ASP A 119 6.07 -7.90 5.23
CA ASP A 119 6.85 -7.86 6.47
C ASP A 119 7.16 -6.41 6.91
N ALA A 120 6.18 -5.51 6.77
CA ALA A 120 6.28 -4.10 7.14
C ALA A 120 6.54 -3.93 8.65
N ASP A 121 6.18 -4.95 9.44
CA ASP A 121 6.50 -5.07 10.85
C ASP A 121 8.01 -5.11 11.14
N VAL A 122 8.86 -5.40 10.14
CA VAL A 122 10.33 -5.32 10.27
C VAL A 122 10.76 -3.88 10.48
N LEU A 123 10.39 -2.97 9.57
CA LEU A 123 10.73 -1.55 9.69
C LEU A 123 10.10 -0.94 10.93
N ALA A 124 8.83 -1.27 11.22
CA ALA A 124 8.12 -0.81 12.42
C ALA A 124 8.84 -1.18 13.73
N ARG A 125 9.56 -2.32 13.78
CA ARG A 125 10.37 -2.69 14.95
C ARG A 125 11.73 -2.01 15.00
N LEU A 126 12.41 -1.95 13.85
CA LEU A 126 13.80 -1.50 13.77
C LEU A 126 13.92 0.02 13.84
N ASN A 127 13.02 0.72 13.15
CA ASN A 127 12.98 2.17 13.13
C ASN A 127 11.50 2.63 13.10
N PRO A 128 10.84 2.69 14.26
CA PRO A 128 9.43 3.08 14.36
C PRO A 128 9.15 4.51 13.85
N VAL A 129 10.13 5.41 13.99
CA VAL A 129 10.03 6.80 13.50
C VAL A 129 9.94 6.80 11.98
N LEU A 130 10.92 6.18 11.31
CA LEU A 130 10.91 6.06 9.86
C LEU A 130 9.69 5.29 9.34
N PHE A 131 9.28 4.21 10.01
CA PHE A 131 8.04 3.51 9.65
C PHE A 131 6.83 4.45 9.67
N GLY A 132 6.72 5.29 10.71
CA GLY A 132 5.67 6.31 10.82
C GLY A 132 5.72 7.30 9.66
N GLU A 133 6.88 7.86 9.36
CA GLU A 133 7.08 8.79 8.23
C GLU A 133 6.72 8.15 6.88
N VAL A 134 7.05 6.87 6.69
CA VAL A 134 6.72 6.11 5.48
C VAL A 134 5.23 5.85 5.36
N VAL A 135 4.56 5.48 6.45
CA VAL A 135 3.09 5.32 6.44
C VAL A 135 2.43 6.66 6.10
N GLU A 136 2.88 7.71 6.76
CA GLU A 136 2.36 9.05 6.61
C GLU A 136 2.50 9.56 5.17
N VAL A 137 3.70 9.47 4.57
CA VAL A 137 3.91 9.95 3.19
C VAL A 137 3.11 9.15 2.17
N PHE A 138 2.94 7.83 2.38
CA PHE A 138 2.09 7.01 1.50
C PHE A 138 0.62 7.42 1.59
N ALA A 139 0.12 7.69 2.80
CA ALA A 139 -1.26 8.11 3.01
C ALA A 139 -1.52 9.55 2.56
N GLY A 140 -0.59 10.45 2.84
CA GLY A 140 -0.65 11.84 2.44
C GLY A 140 -0.65 12.00 0.92
N VAL A 141 0.30 11.38 0.22
CA VAL A 141 0.34 11.42 -1.25
C VAL A 141 -0.88 10.75 -1.85
N ALA A 142 -1.35 9.62 -1.29
CA ALA A 142 -2.57 8.98 -1.76
C ALA A 142 -3.78 9.91 -1.71
N ALA A 143 -3.97 10.60 -0.58
CA ALA A 143 -5.06 11.54 -0.42
C ALA A 143 -4.89 12.81 -1.28
N GLU A 144 -3.66 13.30 -1.47
CA GLU A 144 -3.38 14.41 -2.39
C GLU A 144 -3.76 14.08 -3.84
N LEU A 145 -3.41 12.88 -4.31
CA LEU A 145 -3.74 12.42 -5.67
C LEU A 145 -5.25 12.19 -5.89
N GLU A 146 -5.99 11.96 -4.80
CA GLU A 146 -7.43 11.71 -4.85
C GLU A 146 -8.25 12.99 -4.71
N PHE A 147 -7.86 13.89 -3.80
CA PHE A 147 -8.64 15.07 -3.43
C PHE A 147 -8.00 16.40 -3.84
N GLY A 148 -6.69 16.43 -4.09
CA GLY A 148 -5.91 17.65 -4.31
C GLY A 148 -5.77 18.08 -5.76
N THR A 149 -6.01 17.20 -6.75
CA THR A 149 -5.79 17.48 -8.17
C THR A 149 -7.06 17.38 -9.02
N ASN A 150 -7.28 18.33 -9.93
CA ASN A 150 -8.41 18.35 -10.87
C ASN A 150 -8.23 17.42 -12.10
N GLU A 151 -7.06 16.80 -12.26
CA GLU A 151 -6.77 15.86 -13.35
C GLU A 151 -6.72 14.42 -12.82
N SER A 152 -7.08 13.46 -13.68
CA SER A 152 -7.43 12.05 -13.39
C SER A 152 -7.07 11.51 -11.99
N SER A 153 -8.09 11.20 -11.19
CA SER A 153 -7.94 10.62 -9.86
C SER A 153 -7.28 9.23 -9.94
N LEU A 154 -5.98 9.17 -9.65
CA LEU A 154 -5.30 7.90 -9.40
C LEU A 154 -5.60 7.50 -7.96
N ILE A 155 -6.29 6.37 -7.78
CA ILE A 155 -6.44 5.78 -6.46
C ILE A 155 -5.13 5.07 -6.12
N GLN A 156 -4.40 5.62 -5.15
CA GLN A 156 -3.19 5.02 -4.62
C GLN A 156 -3.44 4.52 -3.20
N ARG A 157 -3.08 3.27 -2.92
CA ARG A 157 -3.29 2.65 -1.60
C ARG A 157 -2.19 1.68 -1.24
N CYS A 158 -1.97 1.49 0.06
CA CYS A 158 -0.96 0.57 0.57
C CYS A 158 -1.61 -0.50 1.46
N LEU A 159 -1.22 -1.75 1.20
CA LEU A 159 -1.49 -2.91 2.03
C LEU A 159 -0.22 -3.25 2.82
N TYR A 160 -0.22 -2.95 4.11
CA TYR A 160 0.85 -3.27 5.03
C TYR A 160 0.62 -4.67 5.62
N LEU A 161 1.59 -5.57 5.44
CA LEU A 161 1.50 -6.95 5.91
C LEU A 161 2.52 -7.19 7.04
N GLY A 162 2.09 -7.82 8.13
CA GLY A 162 3.02 -8.08 9.25
C GLY A 162 2.43 -8.90 10.39
N GLY A 163 3.25 -9.18 11.41
CA GLY A 163 2.83 -9.83 12.66
C GLY A 163 2.53 -8.82 13.79
N ARG A 164 2.64 -9.26 15.06
CA ARG A 164 2.27 -8.47 16.25
C ARG A 164 2.81 -7.06 16.29
N ALA A 165 4.03 -6.83 15.80
CA ALA A 165 4.61 -5.49 15.90
C ALA A 165 3.83 -4.49 15.05
N LEU A 166 3.44 -4.86 13.84
CA LEU A 166 2.56 -4.04 13.00
C LEU A 166 1.15 -3.94 13.60
N GLU A 167 0.63 -5.03 14.18
CA GLU A 167 -0.66 -4.97 14.87
C GLU A 167 -0.65 -3.97 16.04
N ARG A 168 0.42 -3.94 16.86
CA ARG A 168 0.55 -2.96 17.95
C ARG A 168 0.61 -1.53 17.43
N GLU A 169 1.36 -1.28 16.37
CA GLU A 169 1.40 0.04 15.73
C GLU A 169 0.02 0.46 15.24
N ALA A 170 -0.68 -0.45 14.56
CA ALA A 170 -2.01 -0.19 14.01
C ALA A 170 -3.08 -0.04 15.09
N ARG A 171 -2.91 -0.60 16.29
CA ARG A 171 -3.85 -0.39 17.40
C ARG A 171 -3.53 0.84 18.25
N ARG A 172 -2.35 1.46 18.07
CA ARG A 172 -1.96 2.62 18.87
C ARG A 172 -2.65 3.87 18.31
N PRO A 173 -3.50 4.57 19.10
CA PRO A 173 -4.29 5.69 18.58
C PRO A 173 -3.48 6.88 18.06
N ASN A 174 -2.26 7.07 18.57
CA ASN A 174 -1.36 8.16 18.17
C ASN A 174 -0.26 7.71 17.19
N SER A 175 -0.44 6.56 16.52
CA SER A 175 0.48 6.17 15.45
C SER A 175 0.16 6.94 14.16
N ARG A 176 1.15 7.05 13.27
CA ARG A 176 0.98 7.67 11.95
C ARG A 176 -0.01 6.96 11.02
N LEU A 177 -0.54 5.80 11.42
CA LEU A 177 -1.66 5.14 10.74
C LEU A 177 -3.00 5.84 11.02
N HIS A 178 -3.09 6.62 12.10
CA HIS A 178 -4.33 7.28 12.59
C HIS A 178 -4.19 8.78 12.81
N THR A 179 -2.97 9.33 12.80
CA THR A 179 -2.73 10.76 13.04
C THR A 179 -1.64 11.29 12.13
N TRP A 180 -1.84 12.47 11.56
CA TRP A 180 -0.81 13.16 10.81
C TRP A 180 0.36 13.65 11.69
N GLY A 181 1.47 13.92 11.02
CA GLY A 181 2.65 14.69 11.37
C GLY A 181 2.41 15.89 12.25
N GLU A 182 3.30 16.16 13.20
CA GLU A 182 3.44 17.53 13.69
C GLU A 182 4.57 18.17 12.88
N ASP A 183 4.24 19.16 12.05
CA ASP A 183 5.20 19.85 11.17
C ASP A 183 5.55 21.25 11.69
N GLY A 184 5.28 21.49 12.98
CA GLY A 184 5.43 22.78 13.65
C GLY A 184 4.13 23.28 14.28
N PRO A 185 4.05 24.57 14.66
CA PRO A 185 2.84 25.14 15.24
C PRO A 185 1.75 25.28 14.17
N GLY A 186 0.66 24.52 14.29
CA GLY A 186 -0.52 24.68 13.44
C GLY A 186 -1.20 23.37 13.05
N ILE A 187 -1.90 23.41 11.92
CA ILE A 187 -2.55 22.26 11.31
C ILE A 187 -1.48 21.42 10.59
N PRO A 188 -1.45 20.08 10.77
CA PRO A 188 -0.54 19.20 10.04
C PRO A 188 -0.55 19.43 8.53
N PHE A 189 0.62 19.30 7.88
CA PHE A 189 0.76 19.57 6.44
C PHE A 189 -0.24 18.78 5.60
N TRP A 190 -0.33 17.47 5.84
CA TRP A 190 -1.22 16.60 5.07
C TRP A 190 -2.70 16.91 5.32
N SER A 191 -3.07 17.35 6.51
CA SER A 191 -4.44 17.80 6.77
C SER A 191 -4.80 19.03 5.95
N LEU A 192 -3.88 20.00 5.88
CA LEU A 192 -4.06 21.21 5.08
C LEU A 192 -4.16 20.91 3.56
N VAL A 193 -3.30 20.03 3.06
CA VAL A 193 -3.20 19.71 1.62
C VAL A 193 -4.35 18.83 1.15
N THR A 194 -4.76 17.86 1.95
CA THR A 194 -5.73 16.82 1.55
C THR A 194 -7.16 17.13 2.01
N GLY A 195 -7.32 18.02 3.00
CA GLY A 195 -8.59 18.27 3.67
C GLY A 195 -9.04 17.17 4.63
N LEU A 196 -8.21 16.13 4.86
CA LEU A 196 -8.50 15.06 5.80
C LEU A 196 -7.96 15.38 7.18
N ASP A 197 -8.77 15.20 8.22
CA ASP A 197 -8.31 15.37 9.61
C ASP A 197 -7.27 14.31 10.03
N GLN A 198 -7.32 13.13 9.42
CA GLN A 198 -6.44 12.00 9.71
C GLN A 198 -6.29 11.04 8.52
N PRO A 199 -5.24 10.18 8.51
CA PRO A 199 -5.11 9.12 7.51
C PRO A 199 -6.27 8.11 7.55
N SER A 200 -6.73 7.68 6.37
CA SER A 200 -7.73 6.62 6.25
C SER A 200 -7.08 5.24 6.26
N THR A 201 -7.03 4.60 7.43
CA THR A 201 -6.47 3.24 7.58
C THR A 201 -7.50 2.28 8.18
N SER A 202 -7.57 1.05 7.67
CA SER A 202 -8.36 -0.04 8.23
C SER A 202 -7.48 -1.24 8.59
N ILE A 203 -7.94 -2.07 9.52
CA ILE A 203 -7.21 -3.26 9.99
C ILE A 203 -8.02 -4.52 9.67
N CYS A 204 -7.36 -5.58 9.20
CA CYS A 204 -7.99 -6.89 9.06
C CYS A 204 -7.08 -8.03 9.56
N SER A 205 -7.72 -9.11 10.00
CA SER A 205 -7.03 -10.37 10.33
C SER A 205 -6.94 -11.24 9.08
N ILE A 206 -5.72 -11.57 8.68
CA ILE A 206 -5.47 -12.50 7.57
C ILE A 206 -6.00 -13.89 7.92
N ASP A 207 -5.84 -14.34 9.17
CA ASP A 207 -6.27 -15.67 9.59
C ASP A 207 -7.79 -15.81 9.50
N THR A 208 -8.55 -14.77 9.91
CA THR A 208 -10.01 -14.76 9.77
C THR A 208 -10.46 -14.80 8.32
N LEU A 209 -9.86 -13.97 7.45
CA LEU A 209 -10.20 -13.92 6.02
C LEU A 209 -9.90 -15.26 5.33
N LEU A 210 -8.77 -15.88 5.64
CA LEU A 210 -8.42 -17.18 5.04
C LEU A 210 -9.26 -18.33 5.61
N ALA A 211 -9.70 -18.25 6.88
CA ALA A 211 -10.54 -19.29 7.50
C ALA A 211 -12.00 -19.23 7.02
N ALA A 212 -12.53 -18.03 6.75
CA ALA A 212 -13.87 -17.86 6.17
C ALA A 212 -13.97 -18.40 4.73
N HIS A 213 -12.83 -18.61 4.08
CA HIS A 213 -12.72 -18.97 2.68
C HIS A 213 -11.66 -20.06 2.45
N PRO A 214 -11.89 -21.30 2.94
CA PRO A 214 -10.98 -22.40 2.70
C PRO A 214 -10.86 -22.67 1.20
N ALA A 215 -9.61 -22.88 0.75
CA ALA A 215 -9.28 -23.22 -0.63
C ALA A 215 -9.85 -24.58 -1.03
#